data_AF-A0A1M5HR62-F1
#
_entry.id   AF-A0A1M5HR62-F1
#
_cell.length_a   1.000
_cell.length_b   1.000
_cell.length_c   1.000
_cell.angle_alpha   90.00
_cell.angle_beta   90.00
_cell.angle_gamma   90.00
#
_symmetry.space_group_name_H-M   'P 1'
#
loop_
_entity.id
_entity.type
_entity.pdbx_description
1 polymer ?
#
loop_
_entity_poly.entity_id
_entity_poly.type
_entity_poly.pdbx_seq_one_letter_code
_entity_poly.pdbx_strand_id
1 'polypeptide(L)'
;MRIWSGAAGICVSEHGKLLMVKQGTTEEDKLWAVPSGGKQSDETFEACCIREVKEETGYDVEIVQPLFIKKNTTDTYHFEVQYFEVKVIGGEKRIDDPDHLIYDVDWKDLNQLKDDELGYPGDRKLINDVIKNDVHSKEIVTARCYLSKVVREDYKHVKELYNNEETMKYLGGIREEEEIRTTFHELIEPEKKLWVIRTLDNDEFVGLISLDTHHNGTDVEVSYQLLPRWWKKGIGSEVVKEIVMYAFTHLKLLNIVAETQVANEASRKLLEKQGFVVKEKLQRFGEEQVIYCLENPFITEESNENGREILKAFGFELDVEPESIYPFSPVYKINDVIIKRTQDNPKALIDYLLMLKEHNIQVVTPVKLPVENPQRIDDETYIAYPFIKGDKYEGTRKEIYEAGKLLGEIHALSPKENSFGLSEYDVYDFNEDEVEASVHHIHEYASKVNFPVDTLSLREKLLSVVLVQEELKDSGLPHIATPHDYKANNLIYRPDPYLIDPDNASWIPRIFDLALALLLFHNEMDSAPDRVFTTDEWEEFLRGYKESVFLTDLERDSWQKAIEHVFLDEVMWLMAEFEEDWESPSQRNLFKNLLEVLRDSSGYRI
;
A
#
# COMPACT_ATOMS: atom_id res chain seq x y z
N MET A 1 -19.99 23.86 -28.34
CA MET A 1 -20.19 22.65 -27.52
C MET A 1 -20.93 23.07 -26.26
N ARG A 2 -22.02 22.39 -25.92
CA ARG A 2 -22.75 22.63 -24.66
C ARG A 2 -22.16 21.68 -23.60
N ILE A 3 -21.83 22.22 -22.43
CA ILE A 3 -21.38 21.46 -21.27
C ILE A 3 -22.62 21.18 -20.43
N TRP A 4 -22.83 19.93 -20.07
CA TRP A 4 -23.85 19.51 -19.10
C TRP A 4 -23.13 19.01 -17.84
N SER A 5 -23.52 19.52 -16.69
CA SER A 5 -22.94 19.12 -15.41
C SER A 5 -24.05 18.59 -14.51
N GLY A 6 -23.76 17.56 -13.71
CA GLY A 6 -24.73 16.94 -12.82
C GLY A 6 -24.09 16.31 -11.59
N ALA A 7 -24.92 15.79 -10.69
CA ALA A 7 -24.48 15.09 -9.49
C ALA A 7 -25.30 13.81 -9.26
N ALA A 8 -24.71 12.83 -8.60
CA ALA A 8 -25.33 11.55 -8.28
C ALA A 8 -25.06 11.14 -6.82
N GLY A 9 -26.06 10.55 -6.17
CA GLY A 9 -26.00 10.11 -4.77
C GLY A 9 -25.94 8.59 -4.64
N ILE A 10 -24.87 8.07 -4.04
CA ILE A 10 -24.75 6.67 -3.66
C ILE A 10 -25.11 6.56 -2.17
N CYS A 11 -26.18 5.84 -1.86
CA CYS A 11 -26.60 5.58 -0.49
C CYS A 11 -26.75 4.08 -0.26
N VAL A 12 -25.98 3.54 0.68
CA VAL A 12 -26.06 2.13 1.07
C VAL A 12 -26.77 2.02 2.42
N SER A 13 -27.69 1.07 2.52
CA SER A 13 -28.35 0.74 3.79
C SER A 13 -27.43 -0.11 4.67
N GLU A 14 -27.74 -0.21 5.96
CA GLU A 14 -27.04 -1.08 6.93
C GLU A 14 -26.98 -2.56 6.51
N HIS A 15 -27.80 -2.98 5.55
CA HIS A 15 -27.82 -4.34 5.00
C HIS A 15 -27.15 -4.46 3.62
N GLY A 16 -26.37 -3.47 3.20
CA GLY A 16 -25.62 -3.49 1.94
C GLY A 16 -26.47 -3.30 0.68
N LYS A 17 -27.73 -2.88 0.82
CA LYS A 17 -28.58 -2.56 -0.33
C LYS A 17 -28.43 -1.09 -0.70
N LEU A 18 -28.44 -0.80 -2.00
CA LEU A 18 -28.28 0.53 -2.58
C LEU A 18 -29.64 1.19 -2.84
N LEU A 19 -29.78 2.46 -2.50
CA LEU A 19 -30.94 3.27 -2.91
C LEU A 19 -30.88 3.53 -4.42
N MET A 20 -31.85 3.02 -5.16
CA MET A 20 -31.90 3.14 -6.62
C MET A 20 -33.25 3.64 -7.11
N VAL A 21 -33.23 4.30 -8.25
CA VAL A 21 -34.42 4.78 -8.98
C VAL A 21 -34.55 4.03 -10.30
N LYS A 22 -35.78 3.73 -10.69
CA LYS A 22 -36.09 3.10 -11.97
C LYS A 22 -36.50 4.18 -12.96
N GLN A 23 -35.62 4.47 -13.92
CA GLN A 23 -35.75 5.60 -14.83
C GLN A 23 -35.85 5.20 -16.32
N GLY A 24 -36.42 6.07 -17.15
CA GLY A 24 -36.41 5.99 -18.62
C GLY A 24 -37.59 6.69 -19.29
N THR A 25 -37.45 7.18 -20.52
CA THR A 25 -38.56 7.86 -21.23
C THR A 25 -39.72 6.91 -21.56
N THR A 26 -40.89 7.43 -21.97
CA THR A 26 -42.07 6.58 -22.26
C THR A 26 -41.82 5.49 -23.31
N GLU A 27 -40.87 5.69 -24.21
CA GLU A 27 -40.54 4.76 -25.31
C GLU A 27 -39.32 3.86 -25.03
N GLU A 28 -38.57 4.10 -23.95
CA GLU A 28 -37.36 3.35 -23.59
C GLU A 28 -37.62 2.27 -22.53
N ASP A 29 -36.70 1.31 -22.46
CA ASP A 29 -36.67 0.35 -21.37
C ASP A 29 -36.41 1.04 -20.02
N LYS A 30 -37.06 0.55 -18.96
CA LYS A 30 -36.99 1.14 -17.62
C LYS A 30 -35.88 0.48 -16.82
N LEU A 31 -34.81 1.22 -16.58
CA LEU A 31 -33.56 0.71 -16.01
C LEU A 31 -33.29 1.31 -14.64
N TRP A 32 -32.58 0.57 -13.79
CA TRP A 32 -32.19 1.03 -12.45
C TRP A 32 -30.91 1.84 -12.50
N ALA A 33 -30.88 2.95 -11.77
CA ALA A 33 -29.68 3.74 -11.56
C ALA A 33 -29.66 4.31 -10.15
N VAL A 34 -28.51 4.84 -9.73
CA VAL A 34 -28.45 5.70 -8.56
C VAL A 34 -29.15 7.02 -8.85
N PRO A 35 -29.79 7.65 -7.85
CA PRO A 35 -30.45 8.93 -8.05
C PRO A 35 -29.44 10.00 -8.49
N SER A 36 -29.79 10.74 -9.55
CA SER A 36 -28.87 11.67 -10.20
C SER A 36 -29.58 12.67 -11.10
N GLY A 37 -29.06 13.88 -11.19
CA GLY A 37 -29.62 14.86 -12.12
C GLY A 37 -28.73 16.06 -12.41
N GLY A 38 -29.32 17.03 -13.12
CA GLY A 38 -28.60 18.15 -13.73
C GLY A 38 -28.38 19.30 -12.75
N LYS A 39 -27.16 19.82 -12.73
CA LYS A 39 -26.76 20.95 -11.90
C LYS A 39 -27.32 22.27 -12.45
N GLN A 40 -27.96 23.06 -11.59
CA GLN A 40 -28.41 24.42 -11.92
C GLN A 40 -27.25 25.43 -11.90
N SER A 41 -27.41 26.57 -12.57
CA SER A 41 -26.33 27.54 -12.81
C SER A 41 -25.69 28.12 -11.52
N ASP A 42 -26.45 28.25 -10.44
CA ASP A 42 -26.01 28.89 -9.19
C ASP A 42 -25.89 27.91 -7.99
N GLU A 43 -25.99 26.60 -8.24
CA GLU A 43 -25.96 25.55 -7.21
C GLU A 43 -24.55 24.94 -7.07
N THR A 44 -24.20 24.30 -5.94
CA THR A 44 -22.99 23.46 -5.85
C THR A 44 -23.29 22.02 -6.29
N PHE A 45 -22.28 21.16 -6.48
CA PHE A 45 -22.53 19.76 -6.82
C PHE A 45 -23.16 18.99 -5.65
N GLU A 46 -22.80 19.33 -4.42
CA GLU A 46 -23.37 18.78 -3.18
C GLU A 46 -24.86 19.15 -3.06
N ALA A 47 -25.18 20.44 -3.24
CA ALA A 47 -26.56 20.91 -3.19
C ALA A 47 -27.41 20.28 -4.30
N CYS A 48 -26.85 20.16 -5.50
CA CYS A 48 -27.48 19.43 -6.61
C CYS A 48 -27.75 17.98 -6.22
N CYS A 49 -26.78 17.26 -5.68
CA CYS A 49 -26.95 15.86 -5.27
C CYS A 49 -28.08 15.71 -4.25
N ILE A 50 -28.11 16.55 -3.20
CA ILE A 50 -29.14 16.49 -2.16
C ILE A 50 -30.53 16.76 -2.76
N ARG A 51 -30.65 17.76 -3.64
CA ARG A 51 -31.92 18.10 -4.30
C ARG A 51 -32.43 16.96 -5.19
N GLU A 52 -31.59 16.43 -6.06
CA GLU A 52 -31.96 15.37 -7.01
C GLU A 52 -32.36 14.08 -6.26
N VAL A 53 -31.58 13.67 -5.25
CA VAL A 53 -31.94 12.50 -4.42
C VAL A 53 -33.31 12.70 -3.78
N LYS A 54 -33.61 13.90 -3.28
CA LYS A 54 -34.90 14.21 -2.66
C LYS A 54 -36.05 14.23 -3.66
N GLU A 55 -35.87 14.84 -4.83
CA GLU A 55 -36.87 14.93 -5.89
C GLU A 55 -37.21 13.53 -6.45
N GLU A 56 -36.21 12.70 -6.71
CA GLU A 56 -36.42 11.38 -7.30
C GLU A 56 -36.87 10.31 -6.30
N THR A 57 -36.40 10.38 -5.03
CA THR A 57 -36.62 9.31 -4.05
C THR A 57 -37.56 9.67 -2.89
N GLY A 58 -37.64 10.96 -2.54
CA GLY A 58 -38.38 11.47 -1.38
C GLY A 58 -37.60 11.42 -0.06
N TYR A 59 -36.37 10.91 -0.05
CA TYR A 59 -35.51 10.87 1.13
C TYR A 59 -34.72 12.17 1.31
N ASP A 60 -34.60 12.62 2.56
CA ASP A 60 -33.67 13.67 2.96
C ASP A 60 -32.30 13.04 3.22
N VAL A 61 -31.26 13.55 2.56
CA VAL A 61 -29.89 13.04 2.68
C VAL A 61 -28.89 14.14 3.06
N GLU A 62 -27.80 13.74 3.71
CA GLU A 62 -26.60 14.56 3.88
C GLU A 62 -25.43 13.98 3.10
N ILE A 63 -24.50 14.84 2.65
CA ILE A 63 -23.26 14.40 2.00
C ILE A 63 -22.32 13.87 3.07
N VAL A 64 -21.81 12.65 2.89
CA VAL A 64 -20.75 12.07 3.71
C VAL A 64 -19.40 12.50 3.13
N GLN A 65 -19.14 12.18 1.86
CA GLN A 65 -17.90 12.52 1.17
C GLN A 65 -18.07 12.50 -0.36
N PRO A 66 -17.23 13.22 -1.12
CA PRO A 66 -17.14 13.06 -2.57
C PRO A 66 -16.50 11.71 -2.92
N LEU A 67 -16.95 11.06 -3.99
CA LEU A 67 -16.46 9.75 -4.41
C LEU A 67 -15.60 9.83 -5.66
N PHE A 68 -16.22 10.09 -6.82
CA PHE A 68 -15.52 10.16 -8.10
C PHE A 68 -16.25 11.06 -9.10
N ILE A 69 -15.54 11.49 -10.16
CA ILE A 69 -16.10 12.34 -11.21
C ILE A 69 -16.07 11.59 -12.54
N LYS A 70 -17.23 11.48 -13.19
CA LYS A 70 -17.38 10.85 -14.50
C LYS A 70 -17.44 11.93 -15.58
N LYS A 71 -16.50 11.89 -16.52
CA LYS A 71 -16.43 12.81 -17.67
C LYS A 71 -16.50 12.04 -18.98
N ASN A 72 -17.32 12.49 -19.92
CA ASN A 72 -17.32 11.93 -21.27
C ASN A 72 -17.68 12.98 -22.32
N THR A 73 -17.28 12.71 -23.56
CA THR A 73 -17.49 13.59 -24.72
C THR A 73 -18.26 12.82 -25.77
N THR A 74 -19.41 13.34 -26.18
CA THR A 74 -20.13 12.90 -27.38
C THR A 74 -19.95 13.91 -28.51
N ASP A 75 -20.36 13.56 -29.73
CA ASP A 75 -20.27 14.44 -30.90
C ASP A 75 -21.01 15.79 -30.73
N THR A 76 -21.93 15.88 -29.76
CA THR A 76 -22.79 17.06 -29.54
C THR A 76 -22.63 17.72 -28.16
N TYR A 77 -22.15 17.01 -27.12
CA TYR A 77 -22.08 17.52 -25.75
C TYR A 77 -20.84 17.02 -24.98
N HIS A 78 -20.40 17.78 -23.98
CA HIS A 78 -19.50 17.29 -22.92
C HIS A 78 -20.33 17.15 -21.64
N PHE A 79 -20.22 16.01 -20.95
CA PHE A 79 -20.89 15.84 -19.66
C PHE A 79 -19.90 15.54 -18.54
N GLU A 80 -20.20 16.09 -17.35
CA GLU A 80 -19.47 15.91 -16.10
C GLU A 80 -20.46 15.60 -14.97
N VAL A 81 -20.34 14.43 -14.34
CA VAL A 81 -21.17 14.02 -13.20
C VAL A 81 -20.29 13.74 -12.00
N GLN A 82 -20.55 14.42 -10.89
CA GLN A 82 -19.87 14.17 -9.62
C GLN A 82 -20.70 13.26 -8.72
N TYR A 83 -20.10 12.16 -8.26
CA TYR A 83 -20.74 11.19 -7.39
C TYR A 83 -20.36 11.48 -5.94
N PHE A 84 -21.35 11.36 -5.06
CA PHE A 84 -21.19 11.54 -3.62
C PHE A 84 -21.73 10.33 -2.86
N GLU A 85 -21.08 10.02 -1.76
CA GLU A 85 -21.65 9.16 -0.73
C GLU A 85 -22.62 10.00 0.09
N VAL A 86 -23.83 9.49 0.26
CA VAL A 86 -24.89 10.20 0.97
C VAL A 86 -25.56 9.29 1.98
N LYS A 87 -25.94 9.88 3.11
CA LYS A 87 -26.63 9.18 4.20
C LYS A 87 -28.06 9.69 4.33
N VAL A 88 -29.02 8.78 4.38
CA VAL A 88 -30.43 9.15 4.66
C VAL A 88 -30.55 9.61 6.11
N ILE A 89 -31.03 10.83 6.29
CA ILE A 89 -31.27 11.47 7.59
C ILE A 89 -32.77 11.65 7.89
N GLY A 90 -33.64 11.41 6.90
CA GLY A 90 -35.08 11.55 7.05
C GLY A 90 -35.83 11.32 5.73
N GLY A 91 -37.11 11.66 5.72
CA GLY A 91 -37.99 11.51 4.55
C GLY A 91 -38.61 10.11 4.43
N GLU A 92 -39.46 9.95 3.42
CA GLU A 92 -40.16 8.71 3.11
C GLU A 92 -40.24 8.54 1.60
N LYS A 93 -40.32 7.29 1.11
CA LYS A 93 -40.39 6.98 -0.33
C LYS A 93 -41.53 7.78 -0.98
N ARG A 94 -41.17 8.76 -1.80
CA ARG A 94 -42.09 9.58 -2.58
C ARG A 94 -41.38 10.07 -3.84
N ILE A 95 -41.95 9.77 -5.00
CA ILE A 95 -41.43 10.28 -6.27
C ILE A 95 -42.06 11.65 -6.49
N ASP A 96 -41.24 12.69 -6.51
CA ASP A 96 -41.61 14.08 -6.82
C ASP A 96 -40.70 14.61 -7.93
N ASP A 97 -40.52 13.76 -8.95
CA ASP A 97 -39.65 13.98 -10.10
C ASP A 97 -40.29 14.98 -11.09
N PRO A 98 -39.70 16.18 -11.28
CA PRO A 98 -40.20 17.20 -12.19
C PRO A 98 -40.21 16.78 -13.65
N ASP A 99 -39.30 15.87 -14.03
CA ASP A 99 -39.10 15.45 -15.42
C ASP A 99 -40.01 14.26 -15.81
N HIS A 100 -40.67 13.65 -14.82
CA HIS A 100 -41.59 12.51 -14.99
C HIS A 100 -40.93 11.29 -15.68
N LEU A 101 -39.64 11.08 -15.43
CA LEU A 101 -38.83 9.98 -15.91
C LEU A 101 -38.62 8.88 -14.85
N ILE A 102 -38.93 9.14 -13.57
CA ILE A 102 -38.83 8.16 -12.49
C ILE A 102 -40.14 7.38 -12.29
N TYR A 103 -40.04 6.05 -12.36
CA TYR A 103 -41.18 5.12 -12.28
C TYR A 103 -41.24 4.35 -10.96
N ASP A 104 -40.11 4.13 -10.30
CA ASP A 104 -40.04 3.43 -9.02
C ASP A 104 -38.75 3.81 -8.26
N VAL A 105 -38.76 3.58 -6.95
CA VAL A 105 -37.63 3.83 -6.03
C VAL A 105 -37.52 2.63 -5.12
N ASP A 106 -36.37 1.98 -5.02
CA ASP A 106 -36.24 0.79 -4.19
C ASP A 106 -34.80 0.59 -3.70
N TRP A 107 -34.67 -0.17 -2.62
CA TRP A 107 -33.38 -0.60 -2.09
C TRP A 107 -32.97 -1.91 -2.75
N LYS A 108 -32.00 -1.85 -3.66
CA LYS A 108 -31.57 -2.99 -4.49
C LYS A 108 -30.23 -3.56 -4.02
N ASP A 109 -30.12 -4.88 -4.10
CA ASP A 109 -28.82 -5.56 -4.04
C ASP A 109 -28.19 -5.50 -5.44
N LEU A 110 -27.10 -4.75 -5.58
CA LEU A 110 -26.44 -4.53 -6.87
C LEU A 110 -25.93 -5.85 -7.49
N ASN A 111 -25.59 -6.85 -6.67
CA ASN A 111 -25.12 -8.15 -7.16
C ASN A 111 -26.24 -9.02 -7.74
N GLN A 112 -27.50 -8.70 -7.43
CA GLN A 112 -28.68 -9.42 -7.94
C GLN A 112 -29.23 -8.84 -9.24
N LEU A 113 -28.86 -7.59 -9.58
CA LEU A 113 -29.23 -6.96 -10.84
C LEU A 113 -28.31 -7.42 -11.97
N LYS A 114 -28.87 -7.66 -13.16
CA LYS A 114 -28.09 -7.91 -14.38
C LYS A 114 -27.69 -6.60 -15.06
N ASP A 115 -26.69 -6.64 -15.94
CA ASP A 115 -26.20 -5.44 -16.62
C ASP A 115 -27.24 -4.79 -17.53
N ASP A 116 -28.13 -5.58 -18.14
CA ASP A 116 -29.25 -5.10 -18.95
C ASP A 116 -30.42 -4.52 -18.11
N GLU A 117 -30.33 -4.57 -16.78
CA GLU A 117 -31.27 -3.94 -15.86
C GLU A 117 -30.76 -2.59 -15.31
N LEU A 118 -29.52 -2.19 -15.66
CA LEU A 118 -28.87 -0.97 -15.19
C LEU A 118 -28.84 0.12 -16.27
N GLY A 119 -29.17 1.35 -15.88
CA GLY A 119 -29.09 2.51 -16.78
C GLY A 119 -27.64 2.84 -17.17
N TYR A 120 -26.71 2.57 -16.26
CA TYR A 120 -25.28 2.79 -16.46
C TYR A 120 -24.47 1.56 -15.99
N PRO A 121 -24.41 0.49 -16.80
CA PRO A 121 -23.75 -0.76 -16.38
C PRO A 121 -22.25 -0.58 -16.05
N GLY A 122 -21.58 0.37 -16.70
CA GLY A 122 -20.18 0.72 -16.43
C GLY A 122 -19.93 1.25 -15.02
N ASP A 123 -20.96 1.72 -14.31
CA ASP A 123 -20.82 2.25 -12.94
C ASP A 123 -20.82 1.12 -11.90
N ARG A 124 -21.20 -0.11 -12.28
CA ARG A 124 -21.31 -1.26 -11.36
C ARG A 124 -20.02 -1.49 -10.57
N LYS A 125 -18.86 -1.45 -11.23
CA LYS A 125 -17.57 -1.69 -10.57
C LYS A 125 -17.31 -0.64 -9.49
N LEU A 126 -17.44 0.64 -9.85
CA LEU A 126 -17.20 1.78 -8.96
C LEU A 126 -18.18 1.77 -7.78
N ILE A 127 -19.47 1.49 -8.02
CA ILE A 127 -20.47 1.42 -6.94
C ILE A 127 -20.21 0.21 -6.02
N ASN A 128 -19.78 -0.94 -6.56
CA ASN A 128 -19.40 -2.09 -5.73
C ASN A 128 -18.19 -1.79 -4.83
N ASP A 129 -17.23 -1.01 -5.31
CA ASP A 129 -16.08 -0.60 -4.50
C ASP A 129 -16.54 0.32 -3.35
N VAL A 130 -17.53 1.19 -3.59
CA VAL A 130 -18.16 2.01 -2.53
C VAL A 130 -18.98 1.16 -1.55
N ILE A 131 -19.78 0.19 -2.03
CA ILE A 131 -20.56 -0.71 -1.15
C ILE A 131 -19.63 -1.54 -0.25
N LYS A 132 -18.47 -1.99 -0.76
CA LYS A 132 -17.47 -2.69 0.07
C LYS A 132 -16.90 -1.80 1.17
N ASN A 133 -16.82 -0.49 0.93
CA ASN A 133 -16.32 0.49 1.90
C ASN A 133 -17.41 0.97 2.88
N ASP A 134 -18.69 0.97 2.50
CA ASP A 134 -19.83 1.48 3.30
C ASP A 134 -20.53 0.39 4.16
N VAL A 135 -20.42 -0.89 3.80
CA VAL A 135 -20.94 -2.02 4.61
C VAL A 135 -20.08 -2.22 5.88
N HIS A 136 -20.35 -1.41 6.91
CA HIS A 136 -19.79 -1.51 8.25
C HIS A 136 -19.96 -2.92 8.85
N SER A 137 -18.83 -3.57 9.14
CA SER A 137 -18.61 -4.41 10.35
C SER A 137 -17.24 -5.12 10.35
N LYS A 138 -16.41 -4.95 9.32
CA LYS A 138 -15.02 -5.44 9.29
C LYS A 138 -14.07 -4.26 9.22
N GLU A 139 -13.99 -3.48 10.30
CA GLU A 139 -13.17 -2.26 10.34
C GLU A 139 -11.67 -2.58 10.22
N ILE A 140 -11.25 -3.77 10.67
CA ILE A 140 -9.86 -4.21 10.64
C ILE A 140 -9.87 -5.71 10.36
N VAL A 141 -9.10 -6.13 9.36
CA VAL A 141 -9.00 -7.53 8.93
C VAL A 141 -7.54 -7.96 9.05
N THR A 142 -7.34 -9.18 9.49
CA THR A 142 -6.04 -9.87 9.53
C THR A 142 -6.11 -11.05 8.55
N ALA A 143 -4.99 -11.75 8.32
CA ALA A 143 -4.97 -12.96 7.50
C ALA A 143 -6.07 -14.00 7.85
N ARG A 144 -6.47 -14.12 9.12
CA ARG A 144 -7.37 -15.19 9.59
C ARG A 144 -8.55 -14.71 10.42
N CYS A 145 -8.57 -13.45 10.83
CA CYS A 145 -9.57 -12.88 11.71
C CYS A 145 -10.04 -11.53 11.19
N TYR A 146 -11.22 -11.12 11.62
CA TYR A 146 -11.71 -9.76 11.44
C TYR A 146 -12.18 -9.21 12.79
N LEU A 147 -12.16 -7.88 12.90
CA LEU A 147 -12.57 -7.13 14.07
C LEU A 147 -13.91 -6.47 13.77
N SER A 148 -14.88 -6.68 14.67
CA SER A 148 -16.20 -6.07 14.61
C SER A 148 -16.57 -5.42 15.94
N LYS A 149 -17.52 -4.48 15.91
CA LYS A 149 -18.04 -3.85 17.13
C LYS A 149 -18.76 -4.88 18.00
N VAL A 150 -18.70 -4.69 19.31
CA VAL A 150 -19.42 -5.52 20.28
C VAL A 150 -20.93 -5.31 20.10
N VAL A 151 -21.65 -6.41 19.88
CA VAL A 151 -23.11 -6.44 19.81
C VAL A 151 -23.70 -7.19 20.99
N ARG A 152 -25.01 -7.07 21.22
CA ARG A 152 -25.69 -7.70 22.36
C ARG A 152 -25.56 -9.22 22.36
N GLU A 153 -25.50 -9.81 21.18
CA GLU A 153 -25.37 -11.25 20.93
C GLU A 153 -24.02 -11.80 21.41
N ASP A 154 -23.01 -10.94 21.58
CA ASP A 154 -21.68 -11.34 22.06
C ASP A 154 -21.64 -11.65 23.55
N TYR A 155 -22.70 -11.34 24.31
CA TYR A 155 -22.74 -11.50 25.76
C TYR A 155 -22.32 -12.91 26.21
N LYS A 156 -22.81 -13.94 25.50
CA LYS A 156 -22.47 -15.34 25.78
C LYS A 156 -20.95 -15.58 25.67
N HIS A 157 -20.32 -15.05 24.63
CA HIS A 157 -18.91 -15.28 24.34
C HIS A 157 -18.01 -14.45 25.25
N VAL A 158 -18.38 -13.20 25.54
CA VAL A 158 -17.68 -12.37 26.52
C VAL A 158 -17.78 -12.98 27.92
N LYS A 159 -18.94 -13.54 28.29
CA LYS A 159 -19.11 -14.29 29.53
C LYS A 159 -18.21 -15.53 29.59
N GLU A 160 -18.05 -16.26 28.48
CA GLU A 160 -17.12 -17.39 28.40
C GLU A 160 -15.67 -16.94 28.63
N LEU A 161 -15.27 -15.83 28.00
CA LEU A 161 -13.93 -15.24 28.12
C LEU A 161 -13.62 -14.82 29.56
N TYR A 162 -14.51 -14.06 30.21
CA TYR A 162 -14.32 -13.57 31.58
C TYR A 162 -14.43 -14.64 32.67
N ASN A 163 -15.02 -15.80 32.36
CA ASN A 163 -15.05 -16.96 33.27
C ASN A 163 -13.90 -17.95 33.02
N ASN A 164 -13.05 -17.73 32.02
CA ASN A 164 -11.94 -18.62 31.73
C ASN A 164 -10.73 -18.31 32.65
N GLU A 165 -10.41 -19.22 33.55
CA GLU A 165 -9.30 -19.06 34.51
C GLU A 165 -7.94 -18.86 33.83
N GLU A 166 -7.68 -19.52 32.70
CA GLU A 166 -6.42 -19.38 31.99
C GLU A 166 -6.30 -18.00 31.34
N THR A 167 -7.34 -17.53 30.65
CA THR A 167 -7.38 -16.18 30.06
C THR A 167 -7.24 -15.11 31.13
N MET A 168 -7.99 -15.23 32.23
CA MET A 168 -8.06 -14.19 33.25
C MET A 168 -6.93 -14.22 34.28
N LYS A 169 -6.03 -15.21 34.21
CA LYS A 169 -4.93 -15.42 35.16
C LYS A 169 -4.11 -14.16 35.47
N TYR A 170 -3.84 -13.35 34.45
CA TYR A 170 -3.05 -12.11 34.57
C TYR A 170 -3.90 -10.83 34.44
N LEU A 171 -5.23 -10.96 34.43
CA LEU A 171 -6.21 -9.89 34.15
C LEU A 171 -7.20 -9.69 35.31
N GLY A 172 -6.74 -9.89 36.55
CA GLY A 172 -7.57 -9.71 37.75
C GLY A 172 -8.45 -10.90 38.14
N GLY A 173 -8.35 -12.03 37.43
CA GLY A 173 -9.10 -13.25 37.74
C GLY A 173 -10.51 -13.30 37.12
N ILE A 174 -11.20 -14.42 37.35
CA ILE A 174 -12.57 -14.63 36.85
C ILE A 174 -13.54 -13.64 37.51
N ARG A 175 -14.62 -13.30 36.80
CA ARG A 175 -15.63 -12.34 37.26
C ARG A 175 -16.96 -13.02 37.56
N GLU A 176 -17.67 -12.53 38.58
CA GLU A 176 -19.01 -13.01 38.90
C GLU A 176 -20.02 -12.57 37.83
N GLU A 177 -21.05 -13.37 37.59
CA GLU A 177 -21.99 -13.14 36.50
C GLU A 177 -22.67 -11.76 36.54
N GLU A 178 -22.98 -11.25 37.73
CA GLU A 178 -23.62 -9.95 37.90
C GLU A 178 -22.66 -8.77 37.56
N GLU A 179 -21.36 -8.96 37.77
CA GLU A 179 -20.32 -8.01 37.38
C GLU A 179 -20.10 -8.01 35.86
N ILE A 180 -20.07 -9.20 35.25
CA ILE A 180 -20.01 -9.34 33.78
C ILE A 180 -21.22 -8.66 33.14
N ARG A 181 -22.42 -8.89 33.68
CA ARG A 181 -23.66 -8.28 33.19
C ARG A 181 -23.60 -6.75 33.24
N THR A 182 -23.06 -6.19 34.33
CA THR A 182 -22.93 -4.75 34.50
C THR A 182 -21.91 -4.17 33.51
N THR A 183 -20.70 -4.73 33.49
CA THR A 183 -19.61 -4.26 32.63
C THR A 183 -19.91 -4.44 31.13
N PHE A 184 -20.66 -5.47 30.73
CA PHE A 184 -21.01 -5.70 29.32
C PHE A 184 -21.84 -4.55 28.71
N HIS A 185 -22.67 -3.87 29.49
CA HIS A 185 -23.42 -2.72 28.98
C HIS A 185 -22.49 -1.57 28.57
N GLU A 186 -21.37 -1.40 29.28
CA GLU A 186 -20.32 -0.42 28.99
C GLU A 186 -19.42 -0.84 27.82
N LEU A 187 -19.52 -2.10 27.34
CA LEU A 187 -18.77 -2.58 26.18
C LEU A 187 -19.47 -2.28 24.85
N ILE A 188 -20.80 -2.10 24.85
CA ILE A 188 -21.62 -1.86 23.65
C ILE A 188 -21.67 -0.35 23.30
N GLU A 189 -20.89 0.49 23.98
CA GLU A 189 -20.87 1.93 23.70
C GLU A 189 -20.27 2.21 22.31
N PRO A 190 -20.99 2.92 21.40
CA PRO A 190 -20.55 3.10 20.01
C PRO A 190 -19.18 3.78 19.86
N GLU A 191 -18.89 4.74 20.74
CA GLU A 191 -17.66 5.53 20.75
C GLU A 191 -16.45 4.75 21.27
N LYS A 192 -16.68 3.57 21.86
CA LYS A 192 -15.62 2.77 22.45
C LYS A 192 -14.81 2.08 21.36
N LYS A 193 -13.49 2.20 21.47
CA LYS A 193 -12.51 1.52 20.62
C LYS A 193 -12.26 0.11 21.16
N LEU A 194 -13.30 -0.70 21.13
CA LEU A 194 -13.30 -2.09 21.57
C LEU A 194 -13.92 -2.95 20.46
N TRP A 195 -13.24 -4.04 20.13
CA TRP A 195 -13.62 -4.94 19.07
C TRP A 195 -13.69 -6.39 19.56
N VAL A 196 -14.62 -7.12 18.97
CA VAL A 196 -14.69 -8.57 19.00
C VAL A 196 -13.82 -9.11 17.88
N ILE A 197 -12.96 -10.07 18.22
CA ILE A 197 -12.13 -10.79 17.26
C ILE A 197 -12.88 -12.05 16.84
N ARG A 198 -13.10 -12.21 15.53
CA ARG A 198 -13.75 -13.39 14.96
C ARG A 198 -12.91 -13.98 13.85
N THR A 199 -12.94 -15.30 13.68
CA THR A 199 -12.28 -15.93 12.54
C THR A 199 -13.01 -15.59 11.23
N LEU A 200 -12.25 -15.44 10.15
CA LEU A 200 -12.79 -15.13 8.82
C LEU A 200 -13.53 -16.30 8.17
N ASP A 201 -13.12 -17.53 8.48
CA ASP A 201 -13.60 -18.74 7.81
C ASP A 201 -14.99 -19.19 8.29
N ASN A 202 -15.25 -19.11 9.59
CA ASN A 202 -16.45 -19.65 10.19
C ASN A 202 -17.06 -18.79 11.30
N ASP A 203 -16.62 -17.54 11.44
CA ASP A 203 -17.18 -16.56 12.36
C ASP A 203 -17.02 -16.91 13.85
N GLU A 204 -16.06 -17.77 14.20
CA GLU A 204 -15.85 -18.20 15.58
C GLU A 204 -15.27 -17.07 16.44
N PHE A 205 -15.82 -16.93 17.66
CA PHE A 205 -15.31 -15.96 18.63
C PHE A 205 -13.92 -16.36 19.13
N VAL A 206 -12.98 -15.42 18.96
CA VAL A 206 -11.60 -15.56 19.37
C VAL A 206 -11.35 -14.90 20.72
N GLY A 207 -11.82 -13.66 20.87
CA GLY A 207 -11.46 -12.81 21.98
C GLY A 207 -11.89 -11.36 21.79
N LEU A 208 -11.32 -10.49 22.63
CA LEU A 208 -11.51 -9.05 22.60
C LEU A 208 -10.18 -8.33 22.43
N ILE A 209 -10.20 -7.16 21.78
CA ILE A 209 -9.09 -6.21 21.74
C ILE A 209 -9.61 -4.78 21.84
N SER A 210 -8.90 -3.92 22.56
CA SER A 210 -9.28 -2.51 22.72
C SER A 210 -8.09 -1.56 22.65
N LEU A 211 -8.42 -0.30 22.35
CA LEU A 211 -7.57 0.87 22.48
C LEU A 211 -8.21 1.82 23.51
N ASP A 212 -7.65 1.90 24.70
CA ASP A 212 -8.19 2.71 25.79
C ASP A 212 -7.13 3.67 26.35
N THR A 213 -7.54 4.69 27.09
CA THR A 213 -6.57 5.57 27.77
C THR A 213 -5.85 4.80 28.87
N HIS A 214 -4.52 4.76 28.80
CA HIS A 214 -3.66 4.13 29.80
C HIS A 214 -3.82 4.82 31.17
N HIS A 215 -3.41 4.13 32.24
CA HIS A 215 -3.51 4.61 33.62
C HIS A 215 -2.79 5.94 33.93
N ASN A 216 -1.86 6.39 33.08
CA ASN A 216 -1.24 7.71 33.22
C ASN A 216 -2.12 8.87 32.71
N GLY A 217 -3.24 8.56 32.05
CA GLY A 217 -4.20 9.53 31.52
C GLY A 217 -3.78 10.21 30.22
N THR A 218 -2.62 9.85 29.66
CA THR A 218 -2.05 10.47 28.44
C THR A 218 -1.86 9.48 27.31
N ASP A 219 -1.29 8.31 27.60
CA ASP A 219 -0.92 7.34 26.58
C ASP A 219 -2.16 6.51 26.18
N VAL A 220 -2.18 6.00 24.96
CA VAL A 220 -3.20 5.04 24.52
C VAL A 220 -2.64 3.63 24.68
N GLU A 221 -3.39 2.76 25.34
CA GLU A 221 -3.05 1.37 25.62
C GLU A 221 -3.76 0.42 24.67
N VAL A 222 -3.02 -0.53 24.07
CA VAL A 222 -3.60 -1.73 23.46
C VAL A 222 -3.74 -2.84 24.49
N SER A 223 -4.97 -3.34 24.66
CA SER A 223 -5.27 -4.47 25.55
C SER A 223 -6.00 -5.58 24.80
N TYR A 224 -5.63 -6.84 25.02
CA TYR A 224 -6.20 -7.98 24.31
C TYR A 224 -6.38 -9.21 25.21
N GLN A 225 -7.41 -9.98 24.89
CA GLN A 225 -7.82 -11.15 25.66
C GLN A 225 -8.34 -12.23 24.71
N LEU A 226 -7.64 -13.36 24.60
CA LEU A 226 -8.01 -14.48 23.73
C LEU A 226 -8.35 -15.72 24.55
N LEU A 227 -9.27 -16.55 24.05
CA LEU A 227 -9.53 -17.87 24.64
C LEU A 227 -8.36 -18.84 24.40
N PRO A 228 -8.07 -19.78 25.32
CA PRO A 228 -6.89 -20.66 25.24
C PRO A 228 -6.78 -21.50 23.98
N ARG A 229 -7.92 -21.88 23.39
CA ARG A 229 -7.99 -22.63 22.12
C ARG A 229 -7.36 -21.89 20.93
N TRP A 230 -7.19 -20.57 21.04
CA TRP A 230 -6.60 -19.72 20.00
C TRP A 230 -5.14 -19.36 20.26
N TRP A 231 -4.57 -19.75 21.41
CA TRP A 231 -3.19 -19.44 21.76
C TRP A 231 -2.19 -20.28 20.96
N LYS A 232 -0.95 -19.77 20.84
CA LYS A 232 0.17 -20.40 20.11
C LYS A 232 -0.12 -20.70 18.63
N LYS A 233 -1.16 -20.09 18.06
CA LYS A 233 -1.50 -20.16 16.63
C LYS A 233 -1.05 -18.94 15.83
N GLY A 234 -0.56 -17.89 16.49
CA GLY A 234 -0.17 -16.61 15.88
C GLY A 234 -1.26 -15.53 15.87
N ILE A 235 -2.52 -15.89 16.16
CA ILE A 235 -3.68 -14.98 16.06
C ILE A 235 -3.52 -13.72 16.92
N GLY A 236 -3.00 -13.86 18.14
CA GLY A 236 -2.75 -12.70 19.00
C GLY A 236 -1.76 -11.70 18.37
N SER A 237 -0.70 -12.20 17.72
CA SER A 237 0.27 -11.34 17.03
C SER A 237 -0.36 -10.66 15.81
N GLU A 238 -1.15 -11.40 15.02
CA GLU A 238 -1.86 -10.85 13.85
C GLU A 238 -2.78 -9.70 14.24
N VAL A 239 -3.62 -9.92 15.24
CA VAL A 239 -4.62 -8.92 15.65
C VAL A 239 -3.95 -7.70 16.30
N VAL A 240 -2.88 -7.90 17.09
CA VAL A 240 -2.12 -6.79 17.66
C VAL A 240 -1.39 -5.99 16.58
N LYS A 241 -0.83 -6.64 15.56
CA LYS A 241 -0.18 -5.95 14.43
C LYS A 241 -1.17 -5.00 13.74
N GLU A 242 -2.34 -5.51 13.38
CA GLU A 242 -3.33 -4.73 12.62
C GLU A 242 -3.97 -3.61 13.46
N ILE A 243 -4.23 -3.84 14.76
CA ILE A 243 -4.77 -2.77 15.60
C ILE A 243 -3.75 -1.65 15.81
N VAL A 244 -2.46 -1.99 15.92
CA VAL A 244 -1.36 -1.02 16.03
C VAL A 244 -1.24 -0.24 14.72
N MET A 245 -1.29 -0.92 13.57
CA MET A 245 -1.30 -0.28 12.26
C MET A 245 -2.47 0.70 12.13
N TYR A 246 -3.67 0.29 12.51
CA TYR A 246 -4.85 1.16 12.55
C TYR A 246 -4.64 2.36 13.47
N ALA A 247 -4.10 2.15 14.68
CA ALA A 247 -3.82 3.23 15.62
C ALA A 247 -2.81 4.26 15.06
N PHE A 248 -1.82 3.80 14.30
CA PHE A 248 -0.80 4.66 13.71
C PHE A 248 -1.25 5.37 12.44
N THR A 249 -1.98 4.69 11.57
CA THR A 249 -2.38 5.21 10.25
C THR A 249 -3.69 5.99 10.29
N HIS A 250 -4.70 5.46 10.99
CA HIS A 250 -6.05 6.03 11.02
C HIS A 250 -6.26 6.96 12.21
N LEU A 251 -5.76 6.59 13.39
CA LEU A 251 -5.85 7.43 14.60
C LEU A 251 -4.67 8.41 14.73
N LYS A 252 -3.62 8.24 13.92
CA LYS A 252 -2.40 9.08 13.90
C LYS A 252 -1.75 9.22 15.28
N LEU A 253 -1.75 8.15 16.08
CA LEU A 253 -1.11 8.18 17.39
C LEU A 253 0.41 8.22 17.24
N LEU A 254 1.09 9.04 18.05
CA LEU A 254 2.56 9.13 18.07
C LEU A 254 3.21 7.85 18.61
N ASN A 255 2.57 7.23 19.59
CA ASN A 255 3.00 5.99 20.19
C ASN A 255 1.80 5.24 20.76
N ILE A 256 2.03 3.98 21.09
CA ILE A 256 1.07 3.12 21.76
C ILE A 256 1.77 2.32 22.86
N VAL A 257 1.09 2.16 23.99
CA VAL A 257 1.62 1.38 25.13
C VAL A 257 0.86 0.08 25.31
N ALA A 258 1.48 -0.86 26.01
CA ALA A 258 0.81 -2.08 26.48
C ALA A 258 1.33 -2.41 27.89
N GLU A 259 0.44 -2.67 28.84
CA GLU A 259 0.80 -3.09 30.19
C GLU A 259 0.47 -4.57 30.43
N THR A 260 1.43 -5.32 30.99
CA THR A 260 1.16 -6.71 31.40
C THR A 260 2.03 -7.12 32.59
N GLN A 261 1.61 -8.17 33.32
CA GLN A 261 2.41 -8.69 34.43
C GLN A 261 3.76 -9.22 33.93
N VAL A 262 4.83 -9.01 34.71
CA VAL A 262 6.17 -9.53 34.40
C VAL A 262 6.16 -11.06 34.23
N ALA A 263 5.27 -11.75 34.95
CA ALA A 263 5.04 -13.19 34.88
C ALA A 263 4.30 -13.67 33.61
N ASN A 264 3.71 -12.75 32.83
CA ASN A 264 3.00 -13.08 31.59
C ASN A 264 3.96 -13.21 30.40
N GLU A 265 4.80 -14.25 30.43
CA GLU A 265 5.82 -14.49 29.40
C GLU A 265 5.25 -14.56 27.97
N ALA A 266 4.03 -15.07 27.80
CA ALA A 266 3.40 -15.20 26.49
C ALA A 266 3.07 -13.83 25.87
N SER A 267 2.46 -12.93 26.64
CA SER A 267 2.15 -11.58 26.19
C SER A 267 3.42 -10.75 25.96
N ARG A 268 4.40 -10.87 26.85
CA ARG A 268 5.70 -10.19 26.70
C ARG A 268 6.42 -10.57 25.41
N LYS A 269 6.53 -11.86 25.11
CA LYS A 269 7.13 -12.34 23.85
C LYS A 269 6.35 -11.88 22.63
N LEU A 270 5.03 -11.79 22.71
CA LEU A 270 4.19 -11.27 21.64
C LEU A 270 4.52 -9.80 21.37
N LEU A 271 4.50 -8.95 22.41
CA LEU A 271 4.80 -7.53 22.31
C LEU A 271 6.22 -7.28 21.79
N GLU A 272 7.23 -7.96 22.34
CA GLU A 272 8.62 -7.88 21.89
C GLU A 272 8.77 -8.28 20.40
N LYS A 273 8.03 -9.30 19.95
CA LYS A 273 8.00 -9.71 18.54
C LYS A 273 7.32 -8.67 17.63
N GLN A 274 6.40 -7.87 18.17
CA GLN A 274 5.75 -6.75 17.44
C GLN A 274 6.56 -5.45 17.50
N GLY A 275 7.81 -5.50 17.97
CA GLY A 275 8.70 -4.34 18.01
C GLY A 275 8.53 -3.44 19.24
N PHE A 276 7.65 -3.79 20.18
CA PHE A 276 7.51 -3.01 21.41
C PHE A 276 8.76 -3.14 22.29
N VAL A 277 9.18 -2.02 22.87
CA VAL A 277 10.31 -1.93 23.79
C VAL A 277 9.85 -1.69 25.22
N VAL A 278 10.58 -2.20 26.20
CA VAL A 278 10.26 -1.97 27.62
C VAL A 278 10.50 -0.50 27.97
N LYS A 279 9.43 0.19 28.39
CA LYS A 279 9.46 1.60 28.86
C LYS A 279 9.75 1.66 30.35
N GLU A 280 9.00 0.91 31.17
CA GLU A 280 9.19 0.88 32.62
C GLU A 280 8.66 -0.39 33.27
N LYS A 281 9.06 -0.65 34.52
CA LYS A 281 8.49 -1.67 35.40
C LYS A 281 8.01 -1.04 36.69
N LEU A 282 6.86 -1.47 37.18
CA LEU A 282 6.22 -0.87 38.35
C LEU A 282 5.38 -1.89 39.12
N GLN A 283 5.00 -1.53 40.35
CA GLN A 283 4.08 -2.34 41.17
C GLN A 283 2.66 -1.79 41.05
N ARG A 284 1.75 -2.58 40.47
CA ARG A 284 0.33 -2.21 40.31
C ARG A 284 -0.53 -3.48 40.35
N PHE A 285 -1.73 -3.35 40.92
CA PHE A 285 -2.65 -4.47 41.16
C PHE A 285 -2.07 -5.60 42.03
N GLY A 286 -1.10 -5.28 42.90
CA GLY A 286 -0.47 -6.24 43.81
C GLY A 286 0.60 -7.12 43.16
N GLU A 287 0.89 -6.92 41.87
CA GLU A 287 1.87 -7.68 41.12
C GLU A 287 2.86 -6.75 40.38
N GLU A 288 4.03 -7.28 40.01
CA GLU A 288 4.99 -6.54 39.21
C GLU A 288 4.53 -6.48 37.74
N GLN A 289 4.35 -5.27 37.22
CA GLN A 289 3.96 -4.98 35.84
C GLN A 289 5.16 -4.51 35.02
N VAL A 290 5.07 -4.71 33.71
CA VAL A 290 5.97 -4.14 32.72
C VAL A 290 5.14 -3.40 31.68
N ILE A 291 5.50 -2.15 31.43
CA ILE A 291 4.94 -1.31 30.39
C ILE A 291 5.86 -1.37 29.18
N TYR A 292 5.28 -1.72 28.05
CA TYR A 292 5.87 -1.71 26.73
C TYR A 292 5.40 -0.47 25.96
N CYS A 293 6.24 0.06 25.08
CA CYS A 293 5.94 1.17 24.20
C CYS A 293 6.38 0.83 22.77
N LEU A 294 5.58 1.22 21.80
CA LEU A 294 5.95 1.22 20.40
C LEU A 294 5.72 2.63 19.86
N GLU A 295 6.81 3.26 19.40
CA GLU A 295 6.74 4.54 18.70
C GLU A 295 6.20 4.30 17.29
N ASN A 296 5.41 5.24 16.78
CA ASN A 296 4.85 5.14 15.44
C ASN A 296 5.97 5.31 14.40
N PRO A 297 6.32 4.26 13.62
CA PRO A 297 7.42 4.37 12.66
C PRO A 297 7.06 5.26 11.45
N PHE A 298 5.77 5.52 11.23
CA PHE A 298 5.26 6.42 10.20
C PHE A 298 5.19 7.87 10.66
N ILE A 299 5.35 8.09 11.97
CA ILE A 299 5.45 9.40 12.59
C ILE A 299 6.80 9.44 13.30
N THR A 300 7.86 9.84 12.57
CA THR A 300 8.86 10.69 13.20
C THR A 300 8.09 11.86 13.81
N GLU A 301 8.52 12.45 14.93
CA GLU A 301 7.78 13.50 15.66
C GLU A 301 7.33 14.73 14.80
N GLU A 302 7.51 14.72 13.48
CA GLU A 302 7.15 15.69 12.43
C GLU A 302 6.19 15.22 11.30
N SER A 303 5.66 13.99 11.27
CA SER A 303 4.82 13.58 10.11
C SER A 303 3.35 14.04 10.15
N ASN A 304 3.00 14.92 11.08
CA ASN A 304 1.97 15.94 10.83
C ASN A 304 2.68 17.28 10.56
N GLU A 305 2.52 17.80 9.33
CA GLU A 305 2.63 19.23 8.97
C GLU A 305 4.00 19.85 8.60
N ASN A 306 4.98 19.11 8.07
CA ASN A 306 6.21 19.73 7.56
C ASN A 306 6.34 19.84 6.05
N GLY A 307 5.35 19.50 5.23
CA GLY A 307 5.41 19.74 3.78
C GLY A 307 5.64 21.22 3.46
N ARG A 308 4.99 22.11 4.20
CA ARG A 308 5.27 23.55 4.15
C ARG A 308 6.66 23.91 4.65
N GLU A 309 7.16 23.30 5.72
CA GLU A 309 8.49 23.57 6.25
C GLU A 309 9.60 23.10 5.30
N ILE A 310 9.44 21.91 4.72
CA ILE A 310 10.29 21.32 3.69
C ILE A 310 10.34 22.26 2.49
N LEU A 311 9.19 22.61 1.91
CA LEU A 311 9.14 23.50 0.75
C LEU A 311 9.71 24.89 1.07
N LYS A 312 9.47 25.40 2.27
CA LYS A 312 10.02 26.68 2.76
C LYS A 312 11.54 26.64 2.89
N ALA A 313 12.13 25.53 3.34
CA ALA A 313 13.58 25.34 3.37
C ALA A 313 14.20 25.43 1.96
N PHE A 314 13.46 25.03 0.93
CA PHE A 314 13.83 25.20 -0.48
C PHE A 314 13.45 26.58 -1.08
N GLY A 315 12.93 27.50 -0.26
CA GLY A 315 12.56 28.86 -0.66
C GLY A 315 11.17 28.98 -1.30
N PHE A 316 10.31 27.97 -1.14
CA PHE A 316 8.94 28.00 -1.61
C PHE A 316 7.96 28.19 -0.45
N GLU A 317 7.29 29.34 -0.39
CA GLU A 317 6.23 29.60 0.59
C GLU A 317 4.87 29.22 0.01
N LEU A 318 4.13 28.37 0.72
CA LEU A 318 2.75 28.01 0.40
C LEU A 318 1.80 28.44 1.52
N ASP A 319 0.60 28.87 1.11
CA ASP A 319 -0.50 29.23 2.03
C ASP A 319 -1.21 28.00 2.59
N VAL A 320 -1.14 26.87 1.88
CA VAL A 320 -1.79 25.60 2.22
C VAL A 320 -0.76 24.47 2.31
N GLU A 321 -1.10 23.41 3.03
CA GLU A 321 -0.25 22.22 3.14
C GLU A 321 -0.17 21.50 1.77
N PRO A 322 1.04 21.22 1.24
CA PRO A 322 1.17 20.51 -0.02
C PRO A 322 0.86 19.02 0.15
N GLU A 323 0.14 18.45 -0.82
CA GLU A 323 -0.03 17.01 -0.92
C GLU A 323 1.21 16.38 -1.58
N SER A 324 1.68 15.26 -1.02
CA SER A 324 2.69 14.44 -1.70
C SER A 324 2.07 13.80 -2.94
N ILE A 325 2.80 13.79 -4.05
CA ILE A 325 2.39 13.09 -5.27
C ILE A 325 2.69 11.58 -5.20
N TYR A 326 3.36 11.12 -4.14
CA TYR A 326 3.64 9.72 -3.87
C TYR A 326 3.11 9.34 -2.48
N PRO A 327 2.30 8.28 -2.36
CA PRO A 327 1.55 8.00 -1.13
C PRO A 327 2.41 7.45 0.03
N PHE A 328 3.60 6.92 -0.27
CA PHE A 328 4.44 6.22 0.72
C PHE A 328 5.64 7.03 1.22
N SER A 329 5.97 8.15 0.56
CA SER A 329 7.08 9.02 0.96
C SER A 329 6.84 10.47 0.53
N PRO A 330 7.43 11.47 1.21
CA PRO A 330 7.26 12.87 0.84
C PRO A 330 7.91 13.17 -0.52
N VAL A 331 7.07 13.41 -1.53
CA VAL A 331 7.46 13.83 -2.88
C VAL A 331 6.58 15.00 -3.26
N TYR A 332 7.13 16.21 -3.22
CA TYR A 332 6.39 17.43 -3.50
C TYR A 332 6.74 17.99 -4.87
N LYS A 333 5.74 18.20 -5.70
CA LYS A 333 5.89 18.91 -6.97
C LYS A 333 5.48 20.36 -6.83
N ILE A 334 6.43 21.28 -7.04
CA ILE A 334 6.17 22.71 -7.06
C ILE A 334 6.76 23.34 -8.32
N ASN A 335 5.90 23.96 -9.14
CA ASN A 335 6.26 24.45 -10.47
C ASN A 335 6.90 23.34 -11.33
N ASP A 336 8.14 23.56 -11.80
CA ASP A 336 8.95 22.60 -12.55
C ASP A 336 10.06 21.97 -11.66
N VAL A 337 9.81 21.82 -10.35
CA VAL A 337 10.73 21.21 -9.37
C VAL A 337 10.03 20.08 -8.61
N ILE A 338 10.77 19.00 -8.36
CA ILE A 338 10.39 17.90 -7.46
C ILE A 338 11.31 17.94 -6.25
N ILE A 339 10.74 17.96 -5.05
CA ILE A 339 11.47 17.85 -3.78
C ILE A 339 11.10 16.52 -3.16
N LYS A 340 12.10 15.71 -2.83
CA LYS A 340 11.89 14.39 -2.21
C LYS A 340 13.02 14.03 -1.28
N ARG A 341 12.77 13.05 -0.41
CA ARG A 341 13.75 12.46 0.50
C ARG A 341 14.88 11.77 -0.29
N THR A 342 16.10 11.82 0.22
CA THR A 342 17.29 11.17 -0.34
C THR A 342 18.04 10.38 0.74
N GLN A 343 19.14 9.72 0.35
CA GLN A 343 20.01 8.97 1.26
C GLN A 343 20.79 9.85 2.25
N ASP A 344 21.26 9.25 3.35
CA ASP A 344 21.98 9.93 4.46
C ASP A 344 23.26 10.65 4.02
N ASN A 345 23.90 10.18 2.95
CA ASN A 345 25.07 10.81 2.35
C ASN A 345 24.73 11.45 0.99
N PRO A 346 24.01 12.59 0.98
CA PRO A 346 23.58 13.25 -0.26
C PRO A 346 24.76 13.73 -1.10
N LYS A 347 25.91 14.01 -0.47
CA LYS A 347 27.10 14.50 -1.18
C LYS A 347 27.63 13.46 -2.16
N ALA A 348 27.75 12.19 -1.73
CA ALA A 348 28.20 11.11 -2.59
C ALA A 348 27.30 10.94 -3.82
N LEU A 349 25.97 10.99 -3.62
CA LEU A 349 24.98 10.95 -4.70
C LEU A 349 25.18 12.11 -5.67
N ILE A 350 25.26 13.34 -5.15
CA ILE A 350 25.36 14.53 -5.99
C ILE A 350 26.65 14.53 -6.82
N ASP A 351 27.78 14.18 -6.21
CA ASP A 351 29.07 14.09 -6.92
C ASP A 351 29.01 13.04 -8.04
N TYR A 352 28.36 11.89 -7.80
CA TYR A 352 28.10 10.87 -8.81
C TYR A 352 27.20 11.39 -9.95
N LEU A 353 26.08 12.04 -9.65
CA LEU A 353 25.16 12.56 -10.66
C LEU A 353 25.77 13.69 -11.49
N LEU A 354 26.58 14.55 -10.87
CA LEU A 354 27.33 15.58 -11.58
C LEU A 354 28.35 14.96 -12.55
N MET A 355 29.05 13.89 -12.14
CA MET A 355 29.95 13.15 -13.04
C MET A 355 29.19 12.60 -14.26
N LEU A 356 28.03 11.98 -14.06
CA LEU A 356 27.20 11.47 -15.16
C LEU A 356 26.78 12.61 -16.11
N LYS A 357 26.31 13.73 -15.55
CA LYS A 357 25.90 14.90 -16.34
C LYS A 357 27.07 15.53 -17.12
N GLU A 358 28.27 15.61 -16.54
CA GLU A 358 29.47 16.10 -17.22
C GLU A 358 29.84 15.25 -18.44
N HIS A 359 29.47 13.97 -18.43
CA HIS A 359 29.63 13.04 -19.55
C HIS A 359 28.41 12.97 -20.48
N ASN A 360 27.45 13.90 -20.34
CA ASN A 360 26.23 14.02 -21.14
C ASN A 360 25.21 12.89 -20.95
N ILE A 361 25.24 12.19 -19.81
CA ILE A 361 24.19 11.25 -19.45
C ILE A 361 22.91 12.01 -19.11
N GLN A 362 21.77 11.53 -19.62
CA GLN A 362 20.45 12.08 -19.38
C GLN A 362 19.95 11.64 -17.99
N VAL A 363 20.36 12.37 -16.95
CA VAL A 363 19.97 12.13 -15.56
C VAL A 363 19.64 13.43 -14.85
N VAL A 364 18.67 13.39 -13.94
CA VAL A 364 18.35 14.55 -13.10
C VAL A 364 19.54 14.88 -12.21
N THR A 365 19.79 16.18 -12.05
CA THR A 365 20.78 16.69 -11.11
C THR A 365 20.12 17.75 -10.25
N PRO A 366 20.59 17.96 -9.01
CA PRO A 366 19.98 18.94 -8.12
C PRO A 366 19.86 20.32 -8.79
N VAL A 367 18.70 20.96 -8.66
CA VAL A 367 18.48 22.30 -9.20
C VAL A 367 19.29 23.34 -8.42
N LYS A 368 19.80 24.34 -9.13
CA LYS A 368 20.41 25.50 -8.49
C LYS A 368 19.33 26.43 -7.97
N LEU A 369 19.20 26.49 -6.65
CA LEU A 369 18.26 27.37 -5.96
C LEU A 369 19.00 28.55 -5.29
N PRO A 370 18.28 29.60 -4.86
CA PRO A 370 18.85 30.67 -4.03
C PRO A 370 19.31 30.20 -2.64
N VAL A 371 18.85 29.03 -2.22
CA VAL A 371 19.21 28.33 -0.99
C VAL A 371 20.09 27.12 -1.30
N GLU A 372 20.72 26.55 -0.26
CA GLU A 372 21.46 25.30 -0.41
C GLU A 372 20.55 24.16 -0.87
N ASN A 373 21.10 23.23 -1.65
CA ASN A 373 20.43 22.03 -2.11
C ASN A 373 21.52 20.96 -2.15
N PRO A 374 21.51 19.97 -1.23
CA PRO A 374 20.40 19.46 -0.41
C PRO A 374 20.02 20.34 0.79
N GLN A 375 18.88 20.04 1.42
CA GLN A 375 18.48 20.57 2.73
C GLN A 375 18.32 19.41 3.71
N ARG A 376 18.81 19.57 4.94
CA ARG A 376 18.48 18.67 6.05
C ARG A 376 17.38 19.31 6.87
N ILE A 377 16.26 18.62 6.99
CA ILE A 377 15.10 19.03 7.76
C ILE A 377 14.92 17.92 8.78
N ASP A 378 15.19 18.28 10.03
CA ASP A 378 15.18 17.37 11.16
C ASP A 378 16.19 16.22 10.97
N ASP A 379 15.73 14.96 11.03
CA ASP A 379 16.59 13.79 10.83
C ASP A 379 16.65 13.30 9.38
N GLU A 380 15.95 13.95 8.45
CA GLU A 380 15.90 13.56 7.05
C GLU A 380 16.58 14.56 6.12
N THR A 381 17.07 14.05 4.99
CA THR A 381 17.68 14.89 3.95
C THR A 381 16.80 14.90 2.70
N TYR A 382 16.61 16.09 2.14
CA TYR A 382 15.80 16.33 0.96
C TYR A 382 16.65 16.93 -0.16
N ILE A 383 16.33 16.60 -1.41
CA ILE A 383 16.92 17.19 -2.61
C ILE A 383 15.82 17.71 -3.53
N ALA A 384 16.08 18.88 -4.11
CA ALA A 384 15.26 19.43 -5.19
C ALA A 384 15.85 19.07 -6.56
N TYR A 385 15.08 18.37 -7.40
CA TYR A 385 15.40 18.00 -8.78
C TYR A 385 14.48 18.72 -9.78
N PRO A 386 14.88 18.89 -11.06
CA PRO A 386 13.99 19.43 -12.06
C PRO A 386 12.87 18.44 -12.39
N PHE A 387 11.65 18.92 -12.56
CA PHE A 387 10.56 18.12 -13.09
C PHE A 387 10.76 17.90 -14.59
N ILE A 388 11.02 16.66 -14.99
CA ILE A 388 11.19 16.30 -16.40
C ILE A 388 9.82 15.96 -16.99
N LYS A 389 9.35 16.79 -17.91
CA LYS A 389 8.17 16.48 -18.75
C LYS A 389 8.62 15.53 -19.84
N GLY A 390 7.84 14.50 -20.14
CA GLY A 390 8.06 13.58 -21.26
C GLY A 390 7.04 12.44 -21.29
N ASP A 391 7.27 11.49 -22.19
CA ASP A 391 6.40 10.34 -22.36
C ASP A 391 6.83 9.22 -21.39
N LYS A 392 5.86 8.44 -20.92
CA LYS A 392 6.11 7.24 -20.12
C LYS A 392 6.54 6.10 -21.03
N TYR A 393 7.28 5.14 -20.50
CA TYR A 393 7.65 3.92 -21.22
C TYR A 393 6.41 3.13 -21.70
N GLU A 394 6.39 2.73 -22.96
CA GLU A 394 5.31 1.93 -23.56
C GLU A 394 5.75 0.52 -23.98
N GLY A 395 7.01 0.13 -23.74
CA GLY A 395 7.50 -1.20 -24.09
C GLY A 395 7.85 -1.38 -25.56
N THR A 396 8.07 -0.30 -26.31
CA THR A 396 8.48 -0.43 -27.71
C THR A 396 9.92 -0.95 -27.81
N ARG A 397 10.22 -1.66 -28.91
CA ARG A 397 11.57 -2.17 -29.17
C ARG A 397 12.65 -1.09 -29.14
N LYS A 398 12.31 0.14 -29.57
CA LYS A 398 13.22 1.29 -29.51
C LYS A 398 13.49 1.69 -28.06
N GLU A 399 12.45 1.86 -27.25
CA GLU A 399 12.60 2.26 -25.84
C GLU A 399 13.41 1.23 -25.05
N ILE A 400 13.17 -0.07 -25.27
CA ILE A 400 13.94 -1.15 -24.65
C ILE A 400 15.43 -1.04 -25.00
N TYR A 401 15.76 -0.84 -26.27
CA TYR A 401 17.13 -0.66 -26.72
C TYR A 401 17.78 0.59 -26.11
N GLU A 402 17.09 1.74 -26.12
CA GLU A 402 17.63 2.99 -25.56
C GLU A 402 17.77 2.92 -24.03
N ALA A 403 16.87 2.24 -23.33
CA ALA A 403 16.99 1.98 -21.89
C ALA A 403 18.22 1.13 -21.57
N GLY A 404 18.46 0.07 -22.36
CA GLY A 404 19.68 -0.72 -22.22
C GLY A 404 20.94 0.11 -22.49
N LYS A 405 20.90 0.93 -23.54
CA LYS A 405 22.01 1.83 -23.89
C LYS A 405 22.35 2.82 -22.79
N LEU A 406 21.34 3.51 -22.23
CA LEU A 406 21.53 4.45 -21.12
C LEU A 406 22.19 3.77 -19.92
N LEU A 407 21.72 2.58 -19.52
CA LEU A 407 22.32 1.83 -18.41
C LEU A 407 23.78 1.43 -18.73
N GLY A 408 24.04 1.01 -19.96
CA GLY A 408 25.39 0.69 -20.42
C GLY A 408 26.33 1.90 -20.37
N GLU A 409 25.87 3.07 -20.81
CA GLU A 409 26.64 4.31 -20.73
C GLU A 409 26.94 4.69 -19.26
N ILE A 410 25.97 4.55 -18.36
CA ILE A 410 26.16 4.78 -16.92
C ILE A 410 27.23 3.82 -16.36
N HIS A 411 27.09 2.51 -16.60
CA HIS A 411 28.02 1.50 -16.10
C HIS A 411 29.44 1.67 -16.65
N ALA A 412 29.58 2.12 -17.90
CA ALA A 412 30.88 2.36 -18.52
C ALA A 412 31.64 3.55 -17.91
N LEU A 413 30.91 4.52 -17.35
CA LEU A 413 31.46 5.71 -16.70
C LEU A 413 31.79 5.51 -15.22
N SER A 414 31.38 4.38 -14.63
CA SER A 414 31.66 4.10 -13.23
C SER A 414 33.18 4.18 -12.94
N PRO A 415 33.58 4.79 -11.80
CA PRO A 415 34.97 4.73 -11.36
C PRO A 415 35.41 3.29 -11.07
N LYS A 416 36.72 3.09 -10.93
CA LYS A 416 37.31 1.76 -10.61
C LYS A 416 37.18 1.38 -9.13
N GLU A 417 36.99 2.37 -8.28
CA GLU A 417 36.89 2.26 -6.83
C GLU A 417 35.70 3.11 -6.39
N ASN A 418 35.16 2.88 -5.19
CA ASN A 418 34.06 3.64 -4.62
C ASN A 418 34.50 5.06 -4.19
N SER A 419 34.97 5.87 -5.14
CA SER A 419 35.58 7.18 -4.89
C SER A 419 34.58 8.23 -4.39
N PHE A 420 33.29 8.02 -4.67
CA PHE A 420 32.22 8.89 -4.19
C PHE A 420 31.79 8.56 -2.75
N GLY A 421 32.05 7.33 -2.29
CA GLY A 421 31.56 6.84 -1.00
C GLY A 421 30.06 6.56 -1.00
N LEU A 422 29.57 5.95 -2.09
CA LEU A 422 28.19 5.43 -2.15
C LEU A 422 28.08 4.20 -1.24
N SER A 423 26.86 3.90 -0.78
CA SER A 423 26.59 2.72 0.04
C SER A 423 27.00 1.44 -0.69
N GLU A 424 27.77 0.58 -0.02
CA GLU A 424 28.25 -0.68 -0.60
C GLU A 424 27.23 -1.78 -0.39
N TYR A 425 27.03 -2.61 -1.41
CA TYR A 425 26.21 -3.81 -1.29
C TYR A 425 26.92 -4.86 -0.43
N ASP A 426 26.26 -5.32 0.63
CA ASP A 426 26.77 -6.36 1.54
C ASP A 426 25.68 -7.38 1.95
N VAL A 427 24.66 -7.58 1.11
CA VAL A 427 23.56 -8.51 1.41
C VAL A 427 23.92 -9.92 0.91
N TYR A 428 24.47 -10.74 1.81
CA TYR A 428 24.93 -12.11 1.52
C TYR A 428 24.71 -13.09 2.69
N ASP A 429 23.87 -12.74 3.66
CA ASP A 429 23.69 -13.46 4.91
C ASP A 429 22.34 -14.20 5.01
N PHE A 430 21.66 -14.39 3.86
CA PHE A 430 20.44 -15.17 3.79
C PHE A 430 20.62 -16.55 4.41
N ASN A 431 19.65 -16.98 5.21
CA ASN A 431 19.70 -18.28 5.87
C ASN A 431 18.46 -19.14 5.56
N GLU A 432 18.53 -20.41 5.97
CA GLU A 432 17.45 -21.37 5.75
C GLU A 432 16.14 -20.90 6.39
N ASP A 433 16.17 -20.33 7.61
CA ASP A 433 14.96 -19.91 8.31
C ASP A 433 14.24 -18.76 7.58
N GLU A 434 14.97 -17.84 6.98
CA GLU A 434 14.42 -16.75 6.16
C GLU A 434 13.77 -17.28 4.88
N VAL A 435 14.46 -18.18 4.16
CA VAL A 435 13.89 -18.81 2.95
C VAL A 435 12.60 -19.56 3.28
N GLU A 436 12.57 -20.30 4.39
CA GLU A 436 11.37 -21.02 4.82
C GLU A 436 10.22 -20.07 5.16
N ALA A 437 10.51 -18.98 5.87
CA ALA A 437 9.51 -17.98 6.21
C ALA A 437 8.93 -17.32 4.95
N SER A 438 9.78 -16.89 4.02
CA SER A 438 9.34 -16.24 2.78
C SER A 438 8.55 -17.19 1.88
N VAL A 439 9.00 -18.44 1.70
CA VAL A 439 8.24 -19.44 0.92
C VAL A 439 6.90 -19.77 1.57
N HIS A 440 6.83 -19.78 2.90
CA HIS A 440 5.57 -19.97 3.62
C HIS A 440 4.61 -18.81 3.38
N HIS A 441 5.05 -17.56 3.47
CA HIS A 441 4.22 -16.39 3.15
C HIS A 441 3.74 -16.41 1.69
N ILE A 442 4.63 -16.67 0.74
CA ILE A 442 4.29 -16.81 -0.68
C ILE A 442 3.23 -17.90 -0.89
N HIS A 443 3.38 -19.04 -0.22
CA HIS A 443 2.38 -20.12 -0.29
C HIS A 443 1.02 -19.66 0.24
N GLU A 444 1.00 -18.98 1.38
CA GLU A 444 -0.20 -18.46 2.00
C GLU A 444 -0.92 -17.47 1.08
N TYR A 445 -0.21 -16.46 0.59
CA TYR A 445 -0.75 -15.41 -0.27
C TYR A 445 -1.24 -15.97 -1.60
N ALA A 446 -0.42 -16.80 -2.27
CA ALA A 446 -0.81 -17.44 -3.52
C ALA A 446 -2.06 -18.34 -3.35
N SER A 447 -2.17 -19.05 -2.22
CA SER A 447 -3.32 -19.92 -1.93
C SER A 447 -4.62 -19.13 -1.75
N LYS A 448 -4.58 -17.96 -1.10
CA LYS A 448 -5.77 -17.09 -0.90
C LYS A 448 -6.42 -16.69 -2.23
N VAL A 449 -5.60 -16.47 -3.26
CA VAL A 449 -6.04 -16.08 -4.61
C VAL A 449 -6.11 -17.25 -5.60
N ASN A 450 -6.02 -18.50 -5.11
CA ASN A 450 -6.01 -19.73 -5.92
C ASN A 450 -4.94 -19.72 -7.05
N PHE A 451 -3.78 -19.11 -6.78
CA PHE A 451 -2.68 -19.06 -7.71
C PHE A 451 -1.71 -20.23 -7.46
N PRO A 452 -1.41 -21.08 -8.45
CA PRO A 452 -0.57 -22.25 -8.25
C PRO A 452 0.91 -21.87 -8.17
N VAL A 453 1.54 -22.14 -7.01
CA VAL A 453 3.00 -22.04 -6.82
C VAL A 453 3.53 -23.39 -6.36
N ASP A 454 4.56 -23.90 -7.03
CA ASP A 454 5.29 -25.09 -6.60
C ASP A 454 6.31 -24.70 -5.52
N THR A 455 5.85 -24.64 -4.28
CA THR A 455 6.63 -24.18 -3.12
C THR A 455 7.75 -25.14 -2.77
N LEU A 456 7.62 -26.44 -3.07
CA LEU A 456 8.68 -27.42 -2.86
C LEU A 456 9.87 -27.14 -3.79
N SER A 457 9.61 -27.01 -5.09
CA SER A 457 10.63 -26.69 -6.08
C SER A 457 11.26 -25.32 -5.83
N LEU A 458 10.44 -24.31 -5.50
CA LEU A 458 10.91 -22.96 -5.14
C LEU A 458 11.86 -23.00 -3.94
N ARG A 459 11.45 -23.67 -2.85
CA ARG A 459 12.26 -23.85 -1.64
C ARG A 459 13.58 -24.54 -1.93
N GLU A 460 13.56 -25.68 -2.61
CA GLU A 460 14.78 -26.42 -2.97
C GLU A 460 15.74 -25.56 -3.78
N LYS A 461 15.20 -24.77 -4.72
CA LYS A 461 15.99 -23.86 -5.53
C LYS A 461 16.61 -22.76 -4.69
N LEU A 462 15.85 -22.03 -3.87
CA LEU A 462 16.36 -20.93 -3.05
C LEU A 462 17.39 -21.39 -2.01
N LEU A 463 17.17 -22.53 -1.35
CA LEU A 463 18.15 -23.11 -0.45
C LEU A 463 19.46 -23.46 -1.17
N SER A 464 19.40 -23.88 -2.44
CA SER A 464 20.61 -24.08 -3.24
C SER A 464 21.36 -22.78 -3.55
N VAL A 465 20.66 -21.65 -3.64
CA VAL A 465 21.27 -20.31 -3.83
C VAL A 465 21.97 -19.86 -2.55
N VAL A 466 21.33 -20.03 -1.40
CA VAL A 466 21.93 -19.74 -0.07
C VAL A 466 23.28 -20.45 0.10
N LEU A 467 23.40 -21.70 -0.37
CA LEU A 467 24.65 -22.47 -0.25
C LEU A 467 25.82 -21.92 -1.07
N VAL A 468 25.58 -21.07 -2.07
CA VAL A 468 26.62 -20.55 -2.98
C VAL A 468 26.82 -19.03 -2.85
N GLN A 469 26.10 -18.35 -1.96
CA GLN A 469 26.22 -16.89 -1.81
C GLN A 469 27.60 -16.43 -1.33
N GLU A 470 28.28 -17.20 -0.46
CA GLU A 470 29.65 -16.91 -0.03
C GLU A 470 30.64 -16.98 -1.21
N GLU A 471 30.48 -17.97 -2.09
CA GLU A 471 31.31 -18.08 -3.30
C GLU A 471 31.09 -16.88 -4.22
N LEU A 472 29.84 -16.41 -4.34
CA LEU A 472 29.50 -15.24 -5.14
C LEU A 472 30.07 -13.95 -4.52
N LYS A 473 30.00 -13.80 -3.19
CA LYS A 473 30.61 -12.69 -2.44
C LYS A 473 32.12 -12.61 -2.68
N ASP A 474 32.80 -13.75 -2.61
CA ASP A 474 34.26 -13.84 -2.74
C ASP A 474 34.76 -13.92 -4.20
N SER A 475 33.86 -13.88 -5.18
CA SER A 475 34.18 -14.06 -6.61
C SER A 475 35.04 -12.93 -7.21
N GLY A 476 35.10 -11.77 -6.55
CA GLY A 476 35.84 -10.60 -7.04
C GLY A 476 35.17 -9.92 -8.25
N LEU A 477 33.83 -10.02 -8.34
CA LEU A 477 33.06 -9.34 -9.39
C LEU A 477 33.33 -7.83 -9.40
N PRO A 478 33.42 -7.22 -10.59
CA PRO A 478 33.64 -5.78 -10.71
C PRO A 478 32.43 -5.03 -10.15
N HIS A 479 32.68 -4.18 -9.17
CA HIS A 479 31.68 -3.27 -8.63
C HIS A 479 31.63 -1.97 -9.42
N ILE A 480 30.47 -1.34 -9.44
CA ILE A 480 30.23 -0.07 -10.10
C ILE A 480 29.33 0.83 -9.26
N ALA A 481 29.44 2.14 -9.49
CA ALA A 481 28.44 3.11 -9.08
C ALA A 481 27.30 3.06 -10.09
N THR A 482 26.09 2.79 -9.61
CA THR A 482 24.91 2.64 -10.45
C THR A 482 23.66 3.14 -9.72
N PRO A 483 22.55 3.50 -10.41
CA PRO A 483 21.32 3.93 -9.75
C PRO A 483 20.71 2.88 -8.83
N HIS A 484 21.04 1.60 -9.00
CA HIS A 484 20.56 0.43 -8.25
C HIS A 484 19.04 0.17 -8.34
N ASP A 485 18.22 1.17 -8.67
CA ASP A 485 16.78 1.02 -8.90
C ASP A 485 16.41 1.37 -10.35
N TYR A 486 17.09 0.72 -11.30
CA TYR A 486 16.90 1.01 -12.73
C TYR A 486 15.63 0.33 -13.29
N LYS A 487 14.48 1.01 -13.11
CA LYS A 487 13.15 0.56 -13.54
C LYS A 487 12.53 1.51 -14.57
N ALA A 488 11.55 1.03 -15.32
CA ALA A 488 10.88 1.79 -16.38
C ALA A 488 10.10 3.01 -15.84
N ASN A 489 9.53 2.92 -14.64
CA ASN A 489 8.84 4.04 -13.97
C ASN A 489 9.81 5.19 -13.58
N ASN A 490 11.10 4.90 -13.47
CA ASN A 490 12.18 5.85 -13.19
C ASN A 490 12.76 6.48 -14.47
N LEU A 491 12.18 6.19 -15.64
CA LEU A 491 12.58 6.73 -16.95
C LEU A 491 11.47 7.57 -17.59
N ILE A 492 11.85 8.74 -18.12
CA ILE A 492 10.98 9.61 -18.92
C ILE A 492 11.59 9.82 -20.31
N TYR A 493 10.81 9.65 -21.38
CA TYR A 493 11.31 9.68 -22.76
C TYR A 493 11.13 11.04 -23.43
N ARG A 494 12.25 11.64 -23.92
CA ARG A 494 12.30 12.95 -24.62
C ARG A 494 13.46 13.11 -25.63
N PRO A 495 13.39 12.56 -26.87
CA PRO A 495 12.83 11.27 -27.28
C PRO A 495 13.65 10.06 -26.77
N ASP A 496 14.80 10.33 -26.16
CA ASP A 496 15.69 9.37 -25.52
C ASP A 496 15.36 9.29 -24.01
N PRO A 497 15.69 8.20 -23.31
CA PRO A 497 15.36 8.02 -21.91
C PRO A 497 16.14 8.99 -21.01
N TYR A 498 15.46 9.48 -19.98
CA TYR A 498 16.00 10.38 -18.96
C TYR A 498 15.73 9.78 -17.58
N LEU A 499 16.78 9.53 -16.79
CA LEU A 499 16.67 8.96 -15.44
C LEU A 499 16.23 10.04 -14.45
N ILE A 500 15.08 9.82 -13.79
CA ILE A 500 14.44 10.78 -12.89
C ILE A 500 14.49 10.41 -11.41
N ASP A 501 14.82 9.16 -11.08
CA ASP A 501 14.96 8.71 -9.70
C ASP A 501 16.33 8.04 -9.46
N PRO A 502 17.35 8.83 -9.08
CA PRO A 502 18.69 8.30 -8.83
C PRO A 502 18.99 8.04 -7.34
N ASP A 503 18.05 8.25 -6.42
CA ASP A 503 18.37 8.40 -4.99
C ASP A 503 18.77 7.09 -4.30
N ASN A 504 18.49 5.94 -4.94
CA ASN A 504 18.93 4.63 -4.50
C ASN A 504 20.36 4.28 -4.96
N ALA A 505 21.08 5.21 -5.61
CA ALA A 505 22.39 4.93 -6.17
C ALA A 505 23.39 4.35 -5.16
N SER A 506 23.99 3.21 -5.52
CA SER A 506 24.86 2.45 -4.64
C SER A 506 26.04 1.85 -5.40
N TRP A 507 26.98 1.30 -4.63
CA TRP A 507 28.19 0.64 -5.12
C TRP A 507 28.01 -0.87 -5.06
N ILE A 508 27.68 -1.48 -6.20
CA ILE A 508 27.23 -2.89 -6.26
C ILE A 508 27.95 -3.66 -7.38
N PRO A 509 27.98 -5.02 -7.35
CA PRO A 509 28.46 -5.80 -8.49
C PRO A 509 27.67 -5.46 -9.76
N ARG A 510 28.37 -5.18 -10.87
CA ARG A 510 27.74 -4.72 -12.12
C ARG A 510 26.64 -5.65 -12.64
N ILE A 511 26.85 -6.95 -12.51
CA ILE A 511 25.86 -7.93 -12.95
C ILE A 511 24.66 -8.07 -12.01
N PHE A 512 24.71 -7.53 -10.79
CA PHE A 512 23.54 -7.53 -9.90
C PHE A 512 22.53 -6.49 -10.38
N ASP A 513 23.00 -5.29 -10.70
CA ASP A 513 22.13 -4.23 -11.28
C ASP A 513 21.52 -4.67 -12.62
N LEU A 514 22.32 -5.34 -13.46
CA LEU A 514 21.83 -5.88 -14.72
C LEU A 514 20.80 -7.00 -14.52
N ALA A 515 20.97 -7.84 -13.49
CA ALA A 515 19.99 -8.87 -13.11
C ALA A 515 18.71 -8.25 -12.54
N LEU A 516 18.83 -7.17 -11.77
CA LEU A 516 17.68 -6.43 -11.27
C LEU A 516 16.86 -5.81 -12.40
N ALA A 517 17.52 -5.21 -13.40
CA ALA A 517 16.86 -4.74 -14.61
C ALA A 517 16.16 -5.90 -15.36
N LEU A 518 16.77 -7.09 -15.47
CA LEU A 518 16.10 -8.23 -16.07
C LEU A 518 14.80 -8.62 -15.31
N LEU A 519 14.88 -8.65 -13.98
CA LEU A 519 13.81 -9.17 -13.12
C LEU A 519 12.67 -8.15 -12.92
N LEU A 520 13.00 -6.88 -12.66
CA LEU A 520 12.05 -5.90 -12.12
C LEU A 520 11.88 -4.64 -12.96
N PHE A 521 12.46 -4.54 -14.16
CA PHE A 521 12.37 -3.30 -14.97
C PHE A 521 10.94 -2.84 -15.26
N HIS A 522 9.99 -3.76 -15.43
CA HIS A 522 8.57 -3.41 -15.67
C HIS A 522 7.71 -3.33 -14.41
N ASN A 523 8.27 -3.57 -13.23
CA ASN A 523 7.50 -3.55 -11.98
C ASN A 523 6.89 -2.17 -11.72
N GLU A 524 5.72 -2.14 -11.07
CA GLU A 524 5.01 -0.92 -10.63
C GLU A 524 4.70 0.10 -11.75
N MET A 525 4.50 -0.39 -12.98
CA MET A 525 4.22 0.47 -14.12
C MET A 525 3.04 -0.01 -14.95
N ASP A 526 1.89 0.67 -14.83
CA ASP A 526 0.64 0.33 -15.54
C ASP A 526 0.75 0.32 -17.08
N SER A 527 1.72 1.06 -17.62
CA SER A 527 1.96 1.16 -19.08
C SER A 527 2.96 0.13 -19.58
N ALA A 528 3.69 -0.53 -18.68
CA ALA A 528 4.63 -1.58 -19.03
C ALA A 528 3.91 -2.94 -19.09
N PRO A 529 4.49 -3.94 -19.79
CA PRO A 529 4.02 -5.32 -19.70
C PRO A 529 4.07 -5.82 -18.25
N ASP A 530 3.05 -6.55 -17.82
CA ASP A 530 2.95 -7.19 -16.50
C ASP A 530 3.79 -8.48 -16.40
N ARG A 531 5.01 -8.44 -16.95
CA ARG A 531 5.94 -9.57 -17.06
C ARG A 531 7.39 -9.07 -17.17
N VAL A 532 8.33 -9.95 -16.86
CA VAL A 532 9.75 -9.77 -17.23
C VAL A 532 9.93 -9.62 -18.74
N PHE A 533 11.10 -9.17 -19.17
CA PHE A 533 11.45 -9.16 -20.60
C PHE A 533 11.25 -10.54 -21.23
N THR A 534 10.76 -10.61 -22.47
CA THR A 534 10.95 -11.83 -23.26
C THR A 534 12.43 -11.98 -23.61
N THR A 535 12.84 -13.17 -24.05
CA THR A 535 14.22 -13.39 -24.52
C THR A 535 14.61 -12.42 -25.65
N ASP A 536 13.70 -12.15 -26.59
CA ASP A 536 13.95 -11.24 -27.71
C ASP A 536 14.06 -9.77 -27.25
N GLU A 537 13.23 -9.36 -26.28
CA GLU A 537 13.31 -8.02 -25.68
C GLU A 537 14.58 -7.87 -24.84
N TRP A 538 14.98 -8.91 -24.11
CA TRP A 538 16.22 -8.92 -23.34
C TRP A 538 17.45 -8.82 -24.25
N GLU A 539 17.46 -9.55 -25.37
CA GLU A 539 18.50 -9.42 -26.39
C GLU A 539 18.56 -7.99 -26.96
N GLU A 540 17.40 -7.36 -27.16
CA GLU A 540 17.31 -5.98 -27.62
C GLU A 540 17.87 -4.98 -26.59
N PHE A 541 17.51 -5.14 -25.31
CA PHE A 541 18.04 -4.35 -24.20
C PHE A 541 19.57 -4.49 -24.12
N LEU A 542 20.06 -5.74 -24.15
CA LEU A 542 21.50 -6.02 -24.13
C LEU A 542 22.24 -5.49 -25.35
N ARG A 543 21.59 -5.41 -26.51
CA ARG A 543 22.20 -4.81 -27.70
C ARG A 543 22.53 -3.33 -27.47
N GLY A 544 21.64 -2.60 -26.81
CA GLY A 544 21.90 -1.22 -26.40
C GLY A 544 22.98 -1.15 -25.31
N TYR A 545 22.84 -1.95 -24.27
CA TYR A 545 23.78 -2.00 -23.14
C TYR A 545 25.23 -2.26 -23.56
N LYS A 546 25.43 -3.17 -24.50
CA LYS A 546 26.76 -3.58 -25.00
C LYS A 546 27.42 -2.57 -25.94
N GLU A 547 26.79 -1.44 -26.25
CA GLU A 547 27.46 -0.37 -27.00
C GLU A 547 28.59 0.27 -26.21
N SER A 548 28.43 0.35 -24.89
CA SER A 548 29.36 1.03 -23.99
C SER A 548 30.09 0.07 -23.05
N VAL A 549 29.55 -1.14 -22.84
CA VAL A 549 30.05 -2.09 -21.84
C VAL A 549 30.56 -3.39 -22.47
N PHE A 550 31.75 -3.81 -22.03
CA PHE A 550 32.27 -5.16 -22.24
C PHE A 550 32.22 -5.95 -20.93
N LEU A 551 31.46 -7.05 -20.94
CA LEU A 551 31.36 -7.99 -19.83
C LEU A 551 32.54 -8.97 -19.84
N THR A 552 33.14 -9.18 -18.69
CA THR A 552 34.26 -10.10 -18.47
C THR A 552 33.80 -11.56 -18.48
N ASP A 553 34.72 -12.50 -18.66
CA ASP A 553 34.39 -13.92 -18.61
C ASP A 553 33.88 -14.32 -17.21
N LEU A 554 34.45 -13.76 -16.14
CA LEU A 554 33.98 -13.96 -14.76
C LEU A 554 32.51 -13.55 -14.58
N GLU A 555 32.11 -12.40 -15.14
CA GLU A 555 30.72 -11.93 -15.08
C GLU A 555 29.77 -12.84 -15.86
N ARG A 556 30.18 -13.31 -17.04
CA ARG A 556 29.37 -14.25 -17.82
C ARG A 556 29.23 -15.60 -17.12
N ASP A 557 30.30 -16.10 -16.53
CA ASP A 557 30.33 -17.37 -15.80
C ASP A 557 29.51 -17.29 -14.49
N SER A 558 29.44 -16.10 -13.87
CA SER A 558 28.69 -15.85 -12.63
C SER A 558 27.25 -15.38 -12.87
N TRP A 559 26.86 -15.12 -14.12
CA TRP A 559 25.57 -14.50 -14.45
C TRP A 559 24.36 -15.23 -13.88
N GLN A 560 24.34 -16.56 -14.02
CA GLN A 560 23.24 -17.36 -13.49
C GLN A 560 23.15 -17.23 -11.96
N LYS A 561 24.29 -17.25 -11.27
CA LYS A 561 24.34 -17.08 -9.81
C LYS A 561 23.89 -15.67 -9.40
N ALA A 562 24.22 -14.66 -10.20
CA ALA A 562 23.77 -13.28 -9.97
C ALA A 562 22.24 -13.13 -10.09
N ILE A 563 21.62 -13.70 -11.14
CA ILE A 563 20.15 -13.70 -11.26
C ILE A 563 19.52 -14.37 -10.03
N GLU A 564 20.03 -15.55 -9.66
CA GLU A 564 19.49 -16.34 -8.55
C GLU A 564 19.66 -15.62 -7.20
N HIS A 565 20.78 -14.95 -6.98
CA HIS A 565 21.05 -14.18 -5.77
C HIS A 565 20.20 -12.90 -5.70
N VAL A 566 20.10 -12.12 -6.77
CA VAL A 566 19.24 -10.93 -6.81
C VAL A 566 17.77 -11.32 -6.70
N PHE A 567 17.37 -12.48 -7.22
CA PHE A 567 16.03 -13.01 -6.97
C PHE A 567 15.80 -13.28 -5.48
N LEU A 568 16.76 -13.92 -4.81
CA LEU A 568 16.69 -14.21 -3.39
C LEU A 568 16.64 -12.93 -2.53
N ASP A 569 17.32 -11.88 -2.95
CA ASP A 569 17.35 -10.60 -2.23
C ASP A 569 16.09 -9.77 -2.50
N GLU A 570 15.87 -9.39 -3.75
CA GLU A 570 14.89 -8.36 -4.12
C GLU A 570 13.51 -8.95 -4.43
N VAL A 571 13.47 -10.07 -5.15
CA VAL A 571 12.20 -10.65 -5.61
C VAL A 571 11.50 -11.43 -4.51
N MET A 572 12.26 -12.14 -3.67
CA MET A 572 11.68 -12.87 -2.54
C MET A 572 11.05 -11.93 -1.54
N TRP A 573 11.70 -10.80 -1.23
CA TRP A 573 11.13 -9.78 -0.37
C TRP A 573 9.82 -9.23 -0.96
N LEU A 574 9.83 -8.84 -2.24
CA LEU A 574 8.65 -8.37 -2.97
C LEU A 574 7.48 -9.37 -2.88
N MET A 575 7.75 -10.66 -3.09
CA MET A 575 6.72 -11.69 -3.10
C MET A 575 6.23 -12.10 -1.70
N ALA A 576 7.04 -11.92 -0.66
CA ALA A 576 6.77 -12.45 0.69
C ALA A 576 6.31 -11.41 1.71
N GLU A 577 6.45 -10.11 1.44
CA GLU A 577 6.08 -9.05 2.37
C GLU A 577 4.73 -8.38 2.06
N PHE A 578 4.35 -8.30 0.79
CA PHE A 578 3.15 -7.57 0.34
C PHE A 578 2.04 -8.52 -0.09
N GLU A 579 1.11 -8.83 0.82
CA GLU A 579 -0.05 -9.68 0.51
C GLU A 579 -0.94 -9.03 -0.57
N GLU A 580 -1.08 -7.70 -0.54
CA GLU A 580 -1.93 -6.93 -1.44
C GLU A 580 -1.50 -7.05 -2.91
N ASP A 581 -0.20 -7.21 -3.16
CA ASP A 581 0.33 -7.43 -4.50
C ASP A 581 -0.20 -8.73 -5.11
N TRP A 582 -0.45 -9.75 -4.29
CA TRP A 582 -1.05 -11.00 -4.75
C TRP A 582 -2.53 -10.84 -5.13
N GLU A 583 -3.22 -9.78 -4.70
CA GLU A 583 -4.58 -9.47 -5.14
C GLU A 583 -4.62 -8.86 -6.55
N SER A 584 -3.53 -8.22 -6.98
CA SER A 584 -3.42 -7.60 -8.30
C SER A 584 -3.17 -8.64 -9.42
N PRO A 585 -4.03 -8.70 -10.47
CA PRO A 585 -3.81 -9.60 -11.60
C PRO A 585 -2.50 -9.37 -12.35
N SER A 586 -2.08 -8.11 -12.52
CA SER A 586 -0.81 -7.79 -13.19
C SER A 586 0.38 -8.25 -12.38
N GLN A 587 0.39 -8.00 -11.06
CA GLN A 587 1.50 -8.45 -10.21
C GLN A 587 1.59 -9.97 -10.14
N ARG A 588 0.47 -10.69 -10.06
CA ARG A 588 0.48 -12.16 -10.18
C ARG A 588 1.07 -12.64 -11.50
N ASN A 589 0.80 -11.94 -12.61
CA ASN A 589 1.40 -12.31 -13.89
C ASN A 589 2.91 -12.07 -13.87
N LEU A 590 3.38 -10.99 -13.26
CA LEU A 590 4.81 -10.73 -13.08
C LEU A 590 5.46 -11.83 -12.23
N PHE A 591 4.90 -12.16 -11.06
CA PHE A 591 5.38 -13.22 -10.18
C PHE A 591 5.45 -14.58 -10.87
N LYS A 592 4.47 -14.90 -11.72
CA LYS A 592 4.51 -16.10 -12.55
C LYS A 592 5.76 -16.15 -13.43
N ASN A 593 6.04 -15.07 -14.15
CA ASN A 593 7.17 -14.99 -15.07
C ASN A 593 8.51 -15.01 -14.32
N LEU A 594 8.58 -14.33 -13.18
CA LEU A 594 9.72 -14.36 -12.27
C LEU A 594 10.06 -15.79 -11.83
N LEU A 595 9.05 -16.56 -11.37
CA LEU A 595 9.24 -17.97 -11.01
C LEU A 595 9.69 -18.84 -12.20
N GLU A 596 9.22 -18.53 -13.42
CA GLU A 596 9.67 -19.21 -14.63
C GLU A 596 11.15 -18.90 -14.96
N VAL A 597 11.59 -17.65 -14.78
CA VAL A 597 13.00 -17.24 -14.95
C VAL A 597 13.90 -17.91 -13.91
N LEU A 598 13.49 -17.96 -12.63
CA LEU A 598 14.26 -18.63 -11.58
C LEU A 598 14.43 -20.13 -11.87
N ARG A 599 13.40 -20.75 -12.43
CA ARG A 599 13.43 -22.17 -12.82
C ARG A 599 14.37 -22.44 -13.99
N ASP A 600 14.36 -21.58 -15.01
CA ASP A 600 15.25 -21.68 -16.16
C ASP A 600 15.58 -20.31 -16.76
N SER A 601 16.78 -19.81 -16.44
CA SER A 601 17.31 -18.54 -16.95
C SER A 601 18.16 -18.70 -18.21
N SER A 602 18.24 -19.91 -18.81
CA SER A 602 19.18 -20.21 -19.89
C SER A 602 18.96 -19.41 -21.18
N GLY A 603 17.75 -18.86 -21.36
CA GLY A 603 17.39 -17.95 -22.46
C GLY A 603 17.83 -16.50 -22.25
N TYR A 604 18.20 -16.11 -21.03
CA TYR A 604 18.54 -14.73 -20.67
C TYR A 604 20.06 -14.53 -20.54
N ARG A 605 20.84 -14.83 -21.57
CA ARG A 605 22.31 -14.79 -21.49
C ARG A 605 22.86 -13.37 -21.69
N ILE A 606 24.01 -13.07 -21.07
CA ILE A 606 24.73 -11.78 -21.18
C ILE A 606 26.03 -11.88 -21.96
#